data_AF-A7SZ41-F1
#
_entry.id   AF-A7SZ41-F1
#
_cell.length_a   1.000
_cell.length_b   1.000
_cell.length_c   1.000
_cell.angle_alpha   90.00
_cell.angle_beta   90.00
_cell.angle_gamma   90.00
#
_symmetry.space_group_name_H-M   'P 1'
#
loop_
_entity.id
_entity.type
_entity.pdbx_description
1 polymer ?
#
loop_
_entity_poly.entity_id
_entity_poly.type
_entity_poly.pdbx_seq_one_letter_code
_entity_poly.pdbx_strand_id
1 'polypeptide(L)'
;NIQQVIVDECGMCFEPETLVPITCARAKQVVLIGDHKQLQPIIKDNDAKRLGLEISMFERYAKKAIMLKEQYRMHAEICHFPSEQFYDKLLLTSATVALRTPSPVDFWPAQVLYGNDVPRVFCHVEGCEKSSVIKTQYSNQQSKSNEKEAKKAVHVAKVLVNKYAVNHGDVVILTPYRQQQVLIKEGLHAPYDDIQVSTIIKSQGSEWDYVILSLVRSLPKDEIEAEPSSKWLGDNLGFLRDEHQINVALTRARRGLCIIGNKNLVELDPTWSALLSHYEQSETIVDEAWPWN
;
A
#
# COMPACT_ATOMS: atom_id res chain seq x y z
N ASN A 1 -37.82 15.43 4.11
CA ASN A 1 -36.90 16.56 4.32
C ASN A 1 -35.61 16.07 4.98
N ILE A 2 -34.64 15.63 4.18
CA ILE A 2 -33.31 15.30 4.68
C ILE A 2 -32.64 16.60 5.13
N GLN A 3 -32.30 16.73 6.41
CA GLN A 3 -31.66 17.95 6.93
C GLN A 3 -30.14 17.97 6.68
N GLN A 4 -29.51 16.79 6.74
CA GLN A 4 -28.07 16.63 6.66
C GLN A 4 -27.70 15.48 5.72
N VAL A 5 -26.63 15.68 4.95
CA VAL A 5 -25.98 14.64 4.14
C VAL A 5 -24.55 14.50 4.62
N ILE A 6 -24.14 13.26 4.87
CA ILE A 6 -22.75 12.91 5.20
C ILE A 6 -22.25 12.03 4.05
N VAL A 7 -21.12 12.40 3.46
CA VAL A 7 -20.44 11.63 2.42
C VAL A 7 -19.11 11.20 2.98
N ASP A 8 -18.96 9.91 3.23
CA ASP A 8 -17.71 9.29 3.68
C ASP A 8 -16.88 8.81 2.49
N GLU A 9 -15.56 8.68 2.67
CA GLU A 9 -14.59 8.35 1.62
C GLU A 9 -14.71 9.27 0.39
N CYS A 10 -15.11 10.54 0.60
CA CYS A 10 -15.40 11.51 -0.45
C CYS A 10 -14.17 11.83 -1.33
N GLY A 11 -12.96 11.55 -0.84
CA GLY A 11 -11.71 11.65 -1.62
C GLY A 11 -11.67 10.70 -2.83
N MET A 12 -12.40 9.58 -2.78
CA MET A 12 -12.48 8.59 -3.86
C MET A 12 -13.57 8.90 -4.89
N CYS A 13 -14.50 9.80 -4.59
CA CYS A 13 -15.67 10.06 -5.44
C CYS A 13 -15.35 11.09 -6.51
N PHE A 14 -15.91 10.91 -7.72
CA PHE A 14 -15.96 12.04 -8.65
C PHE A 14 -16.79 13.17 -8.02
N GLU A 15 -16.43 14.42 -8.30
CA GLU A 15 -17.24 15.53 -7.82
C GLU A 15 -18.71 15.45 -8.30
N PRO A 16 -19.02 15.11 -9.57
CA PRO A 16 -20.39 14.88 -10.00
C PRO A 16 -21.12 13.79 -9.22
N GLU A 17 -20.44 12.72 -8.81
CA GLU A 17 -21.04 11.66 -7.99
C GLU A 17 -21.41 12.19 -6.60
N THR A 18 -20.52 12.99 -6.00
CA THR A 18 -20.75 13.63 -4.69
C THR A 18 -21.94 14.59 -4.74
N LEU A 19 -22.18 15.25 -5.88
CA LEU A 19 -23.30 16.18 -6.07
C LEU A 19 -24.67 15.48 -6.12
N VAL A 20 -24.75 14.21 -6.52
CA VAL A 20 -26.03 13.47 -6.61
C VAL A 20 -26.77 13.45 -5.26
N PRO A 21 -26.20 12.91 -4.16
CA PRO A 21 -26.89 12.88 -2.87
C PRO A 21 -27.17 14.29 -2.32
N ILE A 22 -26.28 15.26 -2.54
CA ILE A 22 -26.43 16.63 -2.05
C ILE A 22 -27.64 17.32 -2.70
N THR A 23 -27.74 17.24 -4.04
CA THR A 23 -28.79 17.92 -4.81
C THR A 23 -30.14 17.22 -4.67
N CYS A 24 -30.18 15.89 -4.66
CA CYS A 24 -31.40 15.12 -4.46
C CYS A 24 -31.99 15.32 -3.06
N ALA A 25 -31.14 15.38 -2.03
CA ALA A 25 -31.60 15.55 -0.65
C ALA A 25 -32.10 16.97 -0.33
N ARG A 26 -31.66 17.98 -1.09
CA ARG A 26 -31.82 19.42 -0.76
C ARG A 26 -31.41 19.70 0.70
N ALA A 27 -30.30 19.08 1.11
CA ALA A 27 -29.83 19.12 2.48
C ALA A 27 -29.46 20.55 2.89
N LYS A 28 -29.74 20.89 4.16
CA LYS A 28 -29.34 22.20 4.73
C LYS A 28 -27.88 22.19 5.16
N GLN A 29 -27.35 21.00 5.47
CA GLN A 29 -25.98 20.80 5.90
C GLN A 29 -25.36 19.62 5.15
N VAL A 30 -24.11 19.78 4.73
CA VAL A 30 -23.31 18.73 4.09
C VAL A 30 -22.03 18.56 4.89
N VAL A 31 -21.67 17.31 5.19
CA VAL A 31 -20.40 16.94 5.81
C VAL A 31 -19.67 16.02 4.84
N LEU A 32 -18.47 16.40 4.44
CA LEU A 32 -17.60 15.58 3.60
C LEU A 32 -16.48 15.04 4.47
N ILE A 33 -16.32 13.73 4.46
CA ILE A 33 -15.26 13.00 5.18
C ILE A 33 -14.44 12.26 4.12
N GLY A 34 -13.13 12.31 4.24
CA GLY A 34 -12.24 11.63 3.31
C GLY A 34 -10.79 12.05 3.52
N ASP A 35 -9.94 11.48 2.68
CA ASP A 35 -8.51 11.77 2.68
C ASP A 35 -8.00 11.89 1.24
N HIS A 36 -7.74 13.12 0.82
CA HIS A 36 -7.19 13.43 -0.50
C HIS A 36 -5.74 12.93 -0.71
N LYS A 37 -5.05 12.43 0.33
CA LYS A 37 -3.73 11.78 0.22
C LYS A 37 -3.83 10.26 0.03
N GLN A 38 -5.02 9.69 0.14
CA GLN A 38 -5.30 8.29 -0.20
C GLN A 38 -5.95 8.22 -1.60
N LEU A 39 -6.56 7.09 -1.99
CA LEU A 39 -6.98 6.87 -3.38
C LEU A 39 -7.92 7.95 -3.90
N GLN A 40 -7.58 8.42 -5.09
CA GLN A 40 -8.39 9.31 -5.90
C GLN A 40 -9.41 8.52 -6.75
N PRO A 41 -10.38 9.21 -7.37
CA PRO A 41 -11.34 8.59 -8.26
C PRO A 41 -10.65 7.89 -9.45
N ILE A 42 -11.08 6.66 -9.76
CA ILE A 42 -10.45 5.84 -10.81
C ILE A 42 -10.99 6.26 -12.18
N ILE A 43 -10.18 6.99 -12.94
CA ILE A 43 -10.53 7.49 -14.27
C ILE A 43 -9.80 6.70 -15.34
N LYS A 44 -10.58 6.13 -16.28
CA LYS A 44 -10.04 5.40 -17.43
C LYS A 44 -9.63 6.31 -18.58
N ASP A 45 -10.33 7.43 -18.72
CA ASP A 45 -10.13 8.39 -19.80
C ASP A 45 -9.04 9.40 -19.44
N ASN A 46 -7.92 9.38 -20.17
CA ASN A 46 -6.78 10.25 -19.89
C ASN A 46 -7.08 11.73 -20.15
N ASP A 47 -7.97 12.04 -21.10
CA ASP A 47 -8.36 13.42 -21.38
C ASP A 47 -9.23 13.97 -20.24
N ALA A 48 -10.20 13.19 -19.76
CA ALA A 48 -11.01 13.55 -18.59
C ALA A 48 -10.17 13.73 -17.33
N LYS A 49 -9.18 12.84 -17.12
CA LYS A 49 -8.19 12.95 -16.04
C LYS A 49 -7.44 14.28 -16.14
N ARG A 50 -6.83 14.57 -17.30
CA ARG A 50 -6.10 15.83 -17.58
C ARG A 50 -6.98 17.08 -17.43
N LEU A 51 -8.27 16.98 -17.74
CA LEU A 51 -9.25 18.05 -17.58
C LEU A 51 -9.74 18.23 -16.13
N GLY A 52 -9.21 17.45 -15.18
CA GLY A 52 -9.41 17.64 -13.75
C GLY A 52 -10.54 16.80 -13.13
N LEU A 53 -11.08 15.81 -13.83
CA LEU A 53 -12.09 14.90 -13.25
C LEU A 53 -11.54 14.09 -12.07
N GLU A 54 -10.21 13.99 -11.94
CA GLU A 54 -9.51 13.31 -10.83
C GLU A 54 -9.62 14.06 -9.50
N ILE A 55 -9.92 15.36 -9.55
CA ILE A 55 -10.03 16.18 -8.35
C ILE A 55 -11.42 15.98 -7.76
N SER A 56 -11.47 15.22 -6.67
CA SER A 56 -12.71 15.01 -5.89
C SER A 56 -13.22 16.31 -5.28
N MET A 57 -14.49 16.33 -4.89
CA MET A 57 -15.05 17.48 -4.17
C MET A 57 -14.31 17.73 -2.85
N PHE A 58 -13.92 16.66 -2.14
CA PHE A 58 -13.16 16.78 -0.89
C PHE A 58 -11.79 17.42 -1.14
N GLU A 59 -11.04 16.95 -2.14
CA GLU A 59 -9.72 17.48 -2.49
C GLU A 59 -9.79 18.98 -2.82
N ARG A 60 -10.81 19.39 -3.59
CA ARG A 60 -11.02 20.80 -3.93
C ARG A 60 -11.19 21.70 -2.71
N TYR A 61 -11.77 21.18 -1.64
CA TYR A 61 -11.98 21.89 -0.38
C TYR A 61 -11.02 21.48 0.74
N ALA A 62 -9.98 20.69 0.45
CA ALA A 62 -9.10 20.09 1.46
C ALA A 62 -8.44 21.14 2.39
N LYS A 63 -8.09 22.32 1.86
CA LYS A 63 -7.53 23.43 2.66
C LYS A 63 -8.48 23.97 3.74
N LYS A 64 -9.79 23.71 3.62
CA LYS A 64 -10.81 24.08 4.61
C LYS A 64 -11.16 22.91 5.53
N ALA A 65 -10.65 21.71 5.24
CA ALA A 65 -10.93 20.53 6.04
C ALA A 65 -10.20 20.61 7.39
N ILE A 66 -10.79 19.97 8.39
CA ILE A 66 -10.17 19.79 9.69
C ILE A 66 -9.47 18.44 9.68
N MET A 67 -8.14 18.43 9.80
CA MET A 67 -7.37 17.20 9.89
C MET A 67 -7.51 16.59 11.29
N LEU A 68 -7.95 15.34 11.36
CA LEU A 68 -7.83 14.52 12.56
C LEU A 68 -6.37 14.04 12.65
N LYS A 69 -5.66 14.50 13.68
CA LYS A 69 -4.21 14.30 13.78
C LYS A 69 -3.80 13.01 14.47
N GLU A 70 -4.63 12.46 15.34
CA GLU A 70 -4.28 11.26 16.11
C GLU A 70 -4.80 9.99 15.42
N GLN A 71 -3.90 9.03 15.19
CA GLN A 71 -4.22 7.72 14.62
C GLN A 71 -4.19 6.61 15.68
N TYR A 72 -5.10 5.65 15.53
CA TYR A 72 -5.36 4.57 16.48
C TYR A 72 -5.16 3.15 15.88
N ARG A 73 -4.57 3.07 14.69
CA ARG A 73 -4.41 1.84 13.91
C ARG A 73 -3.02 1.25 14.06
N MET A 74 -2.02 1.95 13.54
CA MET A 74 -0.70 1.43 13.16
C MET A 74 0.31 1.63 14.28
N HIS A 75 1.26 0.70 14.39
CA HIS A 75 2.45 0.88 15.21
C HIS A 75 3.18 2.19 14.88
N ALA A 76 3.79 2.84 15.87
CA ALA A 76 4.43 4.15 15.70
C ALA A 76 5.52 4.14 14.61
N GLU A 77 6.31 3.07 14.57
CA GLU A 77 7.30 2.84 13.52
C GLU A 77 6.66 2.72 12.13
N ILE A 78 5.53 2.03 11.98
CA ILE A 78 4.85 1.96 10.67
C ILE A 78 4.31 3.36 10.27
N CYS A 79 3.80 4.13 11.23
CA CYS A 79 3.22 5.46 11.01
C CYS A 79 4.25 6.55 10.67
N HIS A 80 5.50 6.39 11.10
CA HIS A 80 6.54 7.42 10.98
C HIS A 80 6.69 7.91 9.54
N PHE A 81 7.00 6.99 8.62
CA PHE A 81 7.23 7.36 7.22
C PHE A 81 5.98 7.94 6.54
N PRO A 82 4.79 7.31 6.58
CA PRO A 82 3.60 7.90 5.97
C PRO A 82 3.27 9.28 6.54
N SER A 83 3.41 9.48 7.86
CA SER A 83 3.18 10.79 8.46
C SER A 83 4.12 11.86 7.93
N GLU A 84 5.41 11.54 7.77
CA GLU A 84 6.39 12.49 7.25
C GLU A 84 6.19 12.76 5.77
N GLN A 85 6.02 11.70 4.97
CA GLN A 85 5.97 11.78 3.51
C GLN A 85 4.66 12.41 2.99
N PHE A 86 3.51 12.05 3.57
CA PHE A 86 2.21 12.40 2.99
C PHE A 86 1.43 13.45 3.80
N TYR A 87 1.79 13.65 5.07
CA TYR A 87 1.00 14.43 6.04
C TYR A 87 1.81 15.46 6.82
N ASP A 88 2.98 15.90 6.33
CA ASP A 88 3.80 16.97 6.93
C ASP A 88 4.11 16.76 8.43
N LYS A 89 4.29 15.50 8.85
CA LYS A 89 4.52 15.08 10.26
C LYS A 89 3.36 15.39 11.21
N LEU A 90 2.17 15.67 10.69
CA LEU A 90 0.99 16.02 11.50
C LEU A 90 0.22 14.80 12.03
N LEU A 91 0.48 13.59 11.51
CA LEU A 91 -0.21 12.37 11.92
C LEU A 91 0.52 11.72 13.11
N LEU A 92 -0.07 11.85 14.29
CA LEU A 92 0.47 11.40 15.57
C LEU A 92 -0.08 10.03 15.95
N THR A 93 0.77 9.17 16.49
CA THR A 93 0.34 7.85 17.01
C THR A 93 -0.21 7.98 18.42
N SER A 94 -1.43 7.48 18.65
CA SER A 94 -2.01 7.45 19.99
C SER A 94 -1.18 6.58 20.94
N ALA A 95 -1.07 6.99 22.21
CA ALA A 95 -0.41 6.21 23.26
C ALA A 95 -0.99 4.79 23.39
N THR A 96 -2.29 4.62 23.11
CA THR A 96 -2.97 3.31 23.13
C THR A 96 -2.43 2.31 22.10
N VAL A 97 -1.80 2.79 21.04
CA VAL A 97 -1.19 1.97 19.99
C VAL A 97 0.32 1.91 20.14
N ALA A 98 0.95 3.02 20.52
CA ALA A 98 2.40 3.10 20.76
C ALA A 98 2.86 2.12 21.86
N LEU A 99 1.99 1.78 22.81
CA LEU A 99 2.28 0.83 23.88
C LEU A 99 1.97 -0.63 23.52
N ARG A 100 1.51 -0.92 22.29
CA ARG A 100 1.27 -2.31 21.88
C ARG A 100 2.60 -3.00 21.73
N THR A 101 2.80 -4.10 22.46
CA THR A 101 3.94 -4.99 22.21
C THR A 101 3.90 -5.46 20.76
N PRO A 102 5.05 -5.46 20.07
CA PRO A 102 5.16 -5.99 18.73
C PRO A 102 4.82 -7.46 18.79
N SER A 103 4.10 -7.87 17.77
CA SER A 103 3.86 -9.27 17.54
C SER A 103 4.76 -9.69 16.38
N PRO A 104 5.13 -10.96 16.32
CA PRO A 104 6.12 -11.66 17.16
C PRO A 104 7.49 -10.97 17.31
N VAL A 105 8.11 -11.16 18.49
CA VAL A 105 9.37 -10.55 18.95
C VAL A 105 10.63 -11.10 18.26
N ASP A 106 10.53 -12.23 17.54
CA ASP A 106 11.69 -12.89 16.92
C ASP A 106 11.52 -13.08 15.40
N PHE A 107 10.90 -12.11 14.73
CA PHE A 107 10.63 -12.18 13.28
C PHE A 107 11.21 -11.01 12.50
N TRP A 108 11.12 -9.80 13.06
CA TRP A 108 11.53 -8.58 12.39
C TRP A 108 13.06 -8.43 12.37
N PRO A 109 13.67 -8.05 11.24
CA PRO A 109 15.13 -7.98 11.12
C PRO A 109 15.81 -7.12 12.18
N ALA A 110 15.31 -5.89 12.40
CA ALA A 110 15.85 -4.95 13.38
C ALA A 110 15.85 -5.55 14.79
N GLN A 111 14.86 -6.38 15.09
CA GLN A 111 14.70 -7.01 16.38
C GLN A 111 15.64 -8.20 16.55
N VAL A 112 15.69 -9.08 15.55
CA VAL A 112 16.53 -10.29 15.56
C VAL A 112 18.01 -9.93 15.54
N LEU A 113 18.41 -8.91 14.78
CA LEU A 113 19.81 -8.54 14.60
C LEU A 113 20.31 -7.56 15.68
N TYR A 114 19.46 -6.65 16.16
CA TYR A 114 19.89 -5.52 16.99
C TYR A 114 19.05 -5.31 18.26
N GLY A 115 18.01 -6.12 18.49
CA GLY A 115 17.10 -5.95 19.62
C GLY A 115 16.18 -4.72 19.51
N ASN A 116 16.12 -4.09 18.34
CA ASN A 116 15.32 -2.90 18.11
C ASN A 116 13.90 -3.28 17.70
N ASP A 117 12.93 -2.63 18.32
CA ASP A 117 11.53 -2.86 18.06
C ASP A 117 11.02 -2.07 16.85
N VAL A 118 11.20 -2.67 15.66
CA VAL A 118 10.76 -2.06 14.41
C VAL A 118 10.01 -3.10 13.55
N PRO A 119 8.67 -3.14 13.60
CA PRO A 119 7.88 -4.17 12.93
C PRO A 119 7.62 -3.84 11.45
N ARG A 120 8.68 -3.51 10.71
CA ARG A 120 8.64 -3.29 9.28
C ARG A 120 9.89 -3.85 8.60
N VAL A 121 9.77 -4.23 7.34
CA VAL A 121 10.90 -4.75 6.55
C VAL A 121 10.69 -4.53 5.06
N PHE A 122 11.77 -4.22 4.35
CA PHE A 122 11.86 -4.32 2.91
C PHE A 122 12.75 -5.52 2.53
N CYS A 123 12.15 -6.55 1.94
CA CYS A 123 12.84 -7.74 1.45
C CYS A 123 13.16 -7.56 -0.04
N HIS A 124 14.43 -7.36 -0.35
CA HIS A 124 14.91 -7.25 -1.72
C HIS A 124 14.82 -8.61 -2.43
N VAL A 125 13.99 -8.65 -3.47
CA VAL A 125 13.87 -9.79 -4.37
C VAL A 125 14.01 -9.30 -5.80
N GLU A 126 15.12 -9.68 -6.45
CA GLU A 126 15.29 -9.52 -7.89
C GLU A 126 14.69 -10.75 -8.60
N GLY A 127 13.52 -10.55 -9.21
CA GLY A 127 12.79 -11.57 -9.96
C GLY A 127 12.59 -11.22 -11.44
N CYS A 128 11.95 -12.11 -12.18
CA CYS A 128 11.60 -11.90 -13.59
C CYS A 128 10.09 -11.66 -13.73
N GLU A 129 9.71 -10.50 -14.25
CA GLU A 129 8.30 -10.21 -14.51
C GLU A 129 7.80 -10.94 -15.78
N LYS A 130 6.59 -11.51 -15.69
CA LYS A 130 5.85 -12.11 -16.81
C LYS A 130 4.63 -11.23 -17.08
N SER A 131 4.33 -11.00 -18.36
CA SER A 131 3.16 -10.22 -18.79
C SER A 131 2.05 -11.16 -19.28
N SER A 132 0.82 -10.94 -18.84
CA SER A 132 -0.34 -11.66 -19.38
C SER A 132 -0.60 -11.24 -20.83
N VAL A 133 -1.04 -12.19 -21.68
CA VAL A 133 -1.42 -11.90 -23.07
C VAL A 133 -2.65 -10.97 -23.15
N ILE A 134 -3.49 -10.96 -22.10
CA ILE A 134 -4.74 -10.21 -22.01
C ILE A 134 -4.52 -8.87 -21.28
N LYS A 135 -4.87 -7.76 -21.94
CA LYS A 135 -4.88 -6.41 -21.34
C LYS A 135 -5.96 -6.31 -20.27
N THR A 136 -5.67 -5.66 -19.15
CA THR A 136 -6.66 -5.49 -18.08
C THR A 136 -7.74 -4.48 -18.48
N GLN A 137 -8.96 -4.60 -17.94
CA GLN A 137 -10.06 -3.65 -18.20
C GLN A 137 -9.89 -2.27 -17.52
N TYR A 138 -8.83 -2.09 -16.73
CA TYR A 138 -8.59 -0.93 -15.86
C TYR A 138 -7.38 -0.10 -16.30
N SER A 139 -6.54 -0.65 -17.17
CA SER A 139 -5.43 0.05 -17.80
C SER A 139 -5.17 -0.60 -19.16
N ASN A 140 -4.74 0.17 -20.15
CA ASN A 140 -4.25 -0.38 -21.42
C ASN A 140 -2.96 -1.24 -21.26
N GLN A 141 -2.51 -1.50 -20.03
CA GLN A 141 -1.39 -2.34 -19.67
C GLN A 141 -1.83 -3.79 -19.40
N GLN A 142 -0.97 -4.73 -19.83
CA GLN A 142 -1.08 -6.14 -19.50
C GLN A 142 -0.82 -6.34 -18.00
N SER A 143 -1.59 -7.21 -17.34
CA SER A 143 -1.30 -7.53 -15.93
C SER A 143 0.05 -8.23 -15.84
N LYS A 144 0.84 -7.88 -14.82
CA LYS A 144 2.17 -8.46 -14.56
C LYS A 144 2.11 -9.45 -13.39
N SER A 145 3.04 -10.39 -13.38
CA SER A 145 3.30 -11.29 -12.23
C SER A 145 4.79 -11.57 -12.11
N ASN A 146 5.25 -11.80 -10.88
CA ASN A 146 6.63 -12.13 -10.55
C ASN A 146 6.60 -13.34 -9.62
N GLU A 147 7.02 -14.48 -10.16
CA GLU A 147 6.93 -15.79 -9.49
C GLU A 147 7.83 -15.88 -8.27
N LYS A 148 8.99 -15.22 -8.31
CA LYS A 148 9.95 -15.21 -7.20
C LYS A 148 9.40 -14.42 -6.01
N GLU A 149 8.85 -13.23 -6.28
CA GLU A 149 8.16 -12.45 -5.25
C GLU A 149 6.91 -13.16 -4.71
N ALA A 150 6.13 -13.82 -5.57
CA ALA A 150 4.94 -14.55 -5.13
C ALA A 150 5.31 -15.68 -4.16
N LYS A 151 6.32 -16.48 -4.50
CA LYS A 151 6.85 -17.53 -3.61
C LYS A 151 7.37 -16.95 -2.29
N LYS A 152 8.06 -15.81 -2.32
CA LYS A 152 8.54 -15.12 -1.11
C LYS A 152 7.38 -14.65 -0.25
N ALA A 153 6.36 -13.99 -0.82
CA ALA A 153 5.19 -13.53 -0.08
C ALA A 153 4.43 -14.68 0.60
N VAL A 154 4.24 -15.78 -0.12
CA VAL A 154 3.64 -17.01 0.41
C VAL A 154 4.48 -17.59 1.54
N HIS A 155 5.80 -17.63 1.38
CA HIS A 155 6.71 -18.14 2.41
C HIS A 155 6.67 -17.29 3.68
N VAL A 156 6.72 -15.95 3.56
CA VAL A 156 6.59 -15.02 4.69
C VAL A 156 5.27 -15.24 5.44
N ALA A 157 4.15 -15.35 4.72
CA ALA A 157 2.84 -15.61 5.32
C ALA A 157 2.80 -16.94 6.08
N LYS A 158 3.34 -18.00 5.49
CA LYS A 158 3.43 -19.33 6.13
C LYS A 158 4.32 -19.32 7.37
N VAL A 159 5.41 -18.56 7.37
CA VAL A 159 6.29 -18.41 8.54
C VAL A 159 5.55 -17.70 9.69
N LEU A 160 4.85 -16.59 9.40
CA LEU A 160 4.03 -15.88 10.40
C LEU A 160 3.00 -16.81 11.05
N VAL A 161 2.27 -17.58 10.25
CA VAL A 161 1.24 -18.51 10.74
C VAL A 161 1.86 -19.67 11.52
N ASN A 162 2.84 -20.37 10.96
CA ASN A 162 3.31 -21.64 11.52
C ASN A 162 4.28 -21.47 12.69
N LYS A 163 5.25 -20.55 12.56
CA LYS A 163 6.31 -20.38 13.56
C LYS A 163 5.87 -19.45 14.70
N TYR A 164 4.99 -18.50 14.40
CA TYR A 164 4.58 -17.46 15.34
C TYR A 164 3.09 -17.46 15.68
N ALA A 165 2.35 -18.49 15.24
CA ALA A 165 0.94 -18.70 15.58
C ALA A 165 0.03 -17.49 15.27
N VAL A 166 0.36 -16.70 14.24
CA VAL A 166 -0.51 -15.62 13.76
C VAL A 166 -1.74 -16.24 13.09
N ASN A 167 -2.93 -15.72 13.39
CA ASN A 167 -4.14 -16.23 12.76
C ASN A 167 -4.14 -15.91 11.25
N HIS A 168 -4.68 -16.82 10.44
CA HIS A 168 -4.79 -16.62 8.99
C HIS A 168 -5.50 -15.31 8.61
N GLY A 169 -6.60 -14.99 9.29
CA GLY A 169 -7.38 -13.77 9.04
C GLY A 169 -6.69 -12.46 9.46
N ASP A 170 -5.62 -12.55 10.26
CA ASP A 170 -4.82 -11.40 10.68
C ASP A 170 -3.74 -11.02 9.65
N VAL A 171 -3.53 -11.86 8.63
CA VAL A 171 -2.55 -11.67 7.54
C VAL A 171 -3.27 -11.35 6.23
N VAL A 172 -2.78 -10.33 5.54
CA VAL A 172 -3.17 -10.05 4.15
C VAL A 172 -1.95 -9.92 3.26
N ILE A 173 -2.07 -10.42 2.02
CA ILE A 173 -1.11 -10.16 0.96
C ILE A 173 -1.71 -9.17 -0.05
N LEU A 174 -1.10 -8.00 -0.17
CA LEU A 174 -1.48 -6.96 -1.11
C LEU A 174 -0.55 -6.94 -2.32
N THR A 175 -1.11 -6.68 -3.49
CA THR A 175 -0.32 -6.50 -4.72
C THR A 175 -1.06 -5.58 -5.71
N PRO A 176 -0.37 -4.72 -6.47
CA PRO A 176 -1.04 -3.87 -7.46
C PRO A 176 -1.60 -4.65 -8.66
N TYR A 177 -1.11 -5.88 -8.91
CA TYR A 177 -1.43 -6.63 -10.14
C TYR A 177 -2.32 -7.85 -9.89
N ARG A 178 -3.39 -7.98 -10.70
CA ARG A 178 -4.34 -9.10 -10.60
C ARG A 178 -3.71 -10.46 -10.93
N GLN A 179 -2.79 -10.51 -11.89
CA GLN A 179 -2.10 -11.76 -12.22
C GLN A 179 -1.21 -12.23 -11.06
N GLN A 180 -0.56 -11.30 -10.35
CA GLN A 180 0.17 -11.62 -9.14
C GLN A 180 -0.76 -12.12 -8.03
N GLN A 181 -1.94 -11.52 -7.88
CA GLN A 181 -2.95 -11.99 -6.92
C GLN A 181 -3.33 -13.46 -7.18
N VAL A 182 -3.54 -13.84 -8.44
CA VAL A 182 -3.84 -15.24 -8.81
C VAL A 182 -2.67 -16.16 -8.44
N LEU A 183 -1.45 -15.79 -8.84
CA LEU A 183 -0.26 -16.60 -8.59
C LEU A 183 0.02 -16.79 -7.09
N ILE A 184 -0.21 -15.77 -6.27
CA ILE A 184 -0.05 -15.86 -4.81
C ILE A 184 -1.13 -16.78 -4.22
N LYS A 185 -2.38 -16.68 -4.69
CA LYS A 185 -3.47 -17.57 -4.23
C LYS A 185 -3.20 -19.04 -4.57
N GLU A 186 -2.59 -19.32 -5.72
CA GLU A 186 -2.11 -20.67 -6.05
C GLU A 186 -1.03 -21.17 -5.07
N GLY A 187 -0.24 -20.28 -4.46
CA GLY A 187 0.71 -20.69 -3.41
C GLY A 187 0.10 -20.91 -2.01
N LEU A 188 -1.13 -20.40 -1.80
CA LEU A 188 -1.89 -20.42 -0.54
C LEU A 188 -3.04 -21.43 -0.58
N HIS A 189 -2.72 -22.69 -0.85
CA HIS A 189 -3.67 -23.78 -0.67
C HIS A 189 -3.86 -24.13 0.80
N ALA A 190 -4.88 -24.95 1.11
CA ALA A 190 -5.15 -25.46 2.44
C ALA A 190 -3.87 -25.96 3.14
N PRO A 191 -3.63 -25.59 4.41
CA PRO A 191 -4.54 -24.89 5.32
C PRO A 191 -4.53 -23.35 5.26
N TYR A 192 -3.89 -22.72 4.27
CA TYR A 192 -3.67 -21.26 4.23
C TYR A 192 -4.66 -20.49 3.33
N ASP A 193 -5.71 -21.14 2.85
CA ASP A 193 -6.71 -20.59 1.94
C ASP A 193 -7.55 -19.44 2.55
N ASP A 194 -7.57 -19.34 3.87
CA ASP A 194 -8.16 -18.23 4.62
C ASP A 194 -7.32 -16.94 4.62
N ILE A 195 -6.04 -17.00 4.22
CA ILE A 195 -5.20 -15.81 4.11
C ILE A 195 -5.67 -14.98 2.91
N GLN A 196 -6.11 -13.74 3.18
CA GLN A 196 -6.62 -12.88 2.14
C GLN A 196 -5.51 -12.41 1.19
N VAL A 197 -5.81 -12.42 -0.11
CA VAL A 197 -4.97 -11.80 -1.14
C VAL A 197 -5.82 -10.81 -1.91
N SER A 198 -5.41 -9.53 -1.94
CA SER A 198 -6.20 -8.44 -2.53
C SER A 198 -5.33 -7.44 -3.29
N THR A 199 -5.98 -6.57 -4.06
CA THR A 199 -5.33 -5.41 -4.68
C THR A 199 -5.36 -4.21 -3.75
N ILE A 200 -4.37 -3.32 -3.82
CA ILE A 200 -4.30 -2.08 -3.02
C ILE A 200 -5.61 -1.27 -3.11
N ILE A 201 -6.16 -1.16 -4.31
CA ILE A 201 -7.43 -0.43 -4.54
C ILE A 201 -8.60 -1.02 -3.74
N LYS A 202 -8.64 -2.34 -3.58
CA LYS A 202 -9.72 -3.05 -2.89
C LYS A 202 -9.52 -3.11 -1.37
N SER A 203 -8.35 -2.71 -0.86
CA SER A 203 -8.05 -2.74 0.56
C SER A 203 -8.40 -1.43 1.28
N GLN A 204 -8.88 -0.41 0.57
CA GLN A 204 -9.31 0.85 1.19
C GLN A 204 -10.43 0.60 2.21
N GLY A 205 -10.38 1.33 3.31
CA GLY A 205 -11.27 1.15 4.46
C GLY A 205 -11.01 -0.12 5.30
N SER A 206 -10.19 -1.06 4.82
CA SER A 206 -9.85 -2.28 5.55
C SER A 206 -8.50 -2.15 6.28
N GLU A 207 -8.28 -3.01 7.27
CA GLU A 207 -7.05 -3.07 8.07
C GLU A 207 -6.78 -4.51 8.53
N TRP A 208 -5.50 -4.85 8.70
CA TRP A 208 -5.04 -6.17 9.15
C TRP A 208 -3.87 -6.02 10.10
N ASP A 209 -3.61 -7.02 10.94
CA ASP A 209 -2.48 -6.97 11.85
C ASP A 209 -1.16 -7.05 11.08
N TYR A 210 -1.08 -7.89 10.04
CA TYR A 210 0.09 -8.03 9.19
C TYR A 210 -0.24 -7.84 7.71
N VAL A 211 0.52 -6.98 7.05
CA VAL A 211 0.42 -6.75 5.62
C VAL A 211 1.72 -7.17 4.96
N ILE A 212 1.61 -8.02 3.93
CA ILE A 212 2.69 -8.37 3.03
C ILE A 212 2.41 -7.73 1.67
N LEU A 213 3.24 -6.81 1.22
CA LEU A 213 3.08 -6.08 -0.03
C LEU A 213 4.06 -6.61 -1.08
N SER A 214 3.57 -7.22 -2.16
CA SER A 214 4.40 -7.62 -3.32
C SER A 214 4.29 -6.58 -4.43
N LEU A 215 5.42 -5.97 -4.80
CA LEU A 215 5.51 -4.85 -5.75
C LEU A 215 5.53 -5.31 -7.23
N VAL A 216 5.96 -6.53 -7.49
CA VAL A 216 5.95 -7.26 -8.78
C VAL A 216 6.96 -6.75 -9.80
N ARG A 217 7.06 -5.44 -10.01
CA ARG A 217 7.92 -4.84 -11.03
C ARG A 217 9.38 -5.13 -10.69
N SER A 218 10.09 -5.69 -11.65
CA SER A 218 11.48 -6.09 -11.48
C SER A 218 12.17 -6.13 -12.83
N LEU A 219 13.40 -5.60 -12.85
CA LEU A 219 14.34 -5.69 -13.96
C LEU A 219 15.70 -6.13 -13.42
N PRO A 220 16.48 -6.90 -14.19
CA PRO A 220 17.89 -7.13 -13.87
C PRO A 220 18.62 -5.80 -13.69
N LYS A 221 19.54 -5.73 -12.74
CA LYS A 221 20.25 -4.47 -12.40
C LYS A 221 20.97 -3.85 -13.60
N ASP A 222 21.50 -4.67 -14.49
CA ASP A 222 22.19 -4.26 -15.71
C ASP A 222 21.26 -3.74 -16.82
N GLU A 223 19.96 -4.02 -16.74
CA GLU A 223 18.93 -3.50 -17.65
C GLU A 223 18.29 -2.19 -17.15
N ILE A 224 18.61 -1.74 -15.94
CA ILE A 224 18.08 -0.50 -15.38
C ILE A 224 18.84 0.70 -15.97
N GLU A 225 18.11 1.63 -16.58
CA GLU A 225 18.68 2.89 -17.07
C GLU A 225 19.24 3.71 -15.89
N ALA A 226 20.49 4.18 -16.01
CA ALA A 226 21.14 4.99 -14.97
C ALA A 226 20.45 6.35 -14.77
N GLU A 227 19.92 6.94 -15.85
CA GLU A 227 19.17 8.20 -15.84
C GLU A 227 17.85 8.00 -16.59
N PRO A 228 16.87 7.32 -15.97
CA PRO A 228 15.66 6.90 -16.65
C PRO A 228 14.76 8.11 -16.94
N SER A 229 14.23 8.17 -18.17
CA SER A 229 13.22 9.18 -18.52
C SER A 229 11.92 8.96 -17.74
N SER A 230 11.11 10.01 -17.56
CA SER A 230 9.78 9.87 -16.91
C SER A 230 8.87 8.86 -17.63
N LYS A 231 9.01 8.73 -18.95
CA LYS A 231 8.31 7.72 -19.74
C LYS A 231 8.79 6.31 -19.38
N TRP A 232 10.11 6.10 -19.35
CA TRP A 232 10.70 4.81 -18.96
C TRP A 232 10.26 4.39 -17.55
N LEU A 233 10.25 5.33 -16.59
CA LEU A 233 9.73 5.08 -15.24
C LEU A 233 8.25 4.70 -15.27
N GLY A 234 7.44 5.39 -16.09
CA GLY A 234 6.03 5.04 -16.28
C GLY A 234 5.83 3.62 -16.82
N ASP A 235 6.66 3.22 -17.79
CA ASP A 235 6.59 1.90 -18.41
C ASP A 235 7.08 0.80 -17.44
N ASN A 236 8.12 1.05 -16.64
CA ASN A 236 8.79 0.07 -15.79
C ASN A 236 8.32 0.01 -14.33
N LEU A 237 7.75 1.08 -13.78
CA LEU A 237 7.19 1.11 -12.43
C LEU A 237 5.66 1.12 -12.44
N GLY A 238 5.03 1.76 -13.44
CA GLY A 238 3.58 1.84 -13.56
C GLY A 238 2.91 2.38 -12.30
N PHE A 239 2.00 1.59 -11.71
CA PHE A 239 1.24 1.95 -10.50
C PHE A 239 2.09 2.19 -9.27
N LEU A 240 3.35 1.70 -9.24
CA LEU A 240 4.24 1.97 -8.12
C LEU A 240 4.61 3.45 -7.99
N ARG A 241 4.34 4.28 -9.01
CA ARG A 241 4.58 5.74 -8.95
C ARG A 241 3.40 6.53 -8.39
N ASP A 242 2.28 5.87 -8.11
CA ASP A 242 1.08 6.51 -7.59
C ASP A 242 1.19 6.64 -6.06
N GLU A 243 1.57 7.83 -5.59
CA GLU A 243 1.73 8.14 -4.16
C GLU A 243 0.49 7.83 -3.32
N HIS A 244 -0.72 7.95 -3.90
CA HIS A 244 -1.95 7.61 -3.21
C HIS A 244 -2.06 6.11 -2.94
N GLN A 245 -1.64 5.29 -3.91
CA GLN A 245 -1.59 3.83 -3.75
C GLN A 245 -0.47 3.42 -2.79
N ILE A 246 0.69 4.07 -2.85
CA ILE A 246 1.78 3.82 -1.89
C ILE A 246 1.27 4.10 -0.48
N ASN A 247 0.70 5.29 -0.23
CA ASN A 247 0.19 5.67 1.08
C ASN A 247 -0.88 4.68 1.58
N VAL A 248 -1.85 4.29 0.75
CA VAL A 248 -2.84 3.29 1.15
C VAL A 248 -2.18 1.96 1.52
N ALA A 249 -1.26 1.45 0.70
CA ALA A 249 -0.59 0.18 0.94
C ALA A 249 0.21 0.18 2.25
N LEU A 250 0.96 1.26 2.52
CA LEU A 250 1.76 1.40 3.74
C LEU A 250 0.89 1.55 5.00
N THR A 251 -0.34 2.05 4.87
CA THR A 251 -1.22 2.37 6.02
C THR A 251 -2.28 1.31 6.35
N ARG A 252 -2.20 0.11 5.75
CA ARG A 252 -3.13 -1.01 6.04
C ARG A 252 -2.73 -1.85 7.26
N ALA A 253 -1.46 -1.81 7.65
CA ALA A 253 -0.90 -2.68 8.70
C ALA A 253 -1.11 -2.08 10.10
N ARG A 254 -1.65 -2.86 11.04
CA ARG A 254 -1.76 -2.48 12.45
C ARG A 254 -0.49 -2.79 13.24
N ARG A 255 0.05 -3.99 13.06
CA ARG A 255 1.19 -4.50 13.84
C ARG A 255 2.46 -4.63 13.03
N GLY A 256 2.38 -5.08 11.78
CA GLY A 256 3.56 -5.44 10.99
C GLY A 256 3.42 -5.19 9.50
N LEU A 257 4.47 -4.63 8.87
CA LEU A 257 4.50 -4.36 7.43
C LEU A 257 5.72 -5.01 6.76
N CYS A 258 5.48 -5.96 5.86
CA CYS A 258 6.52 -6.54 5.01
C CYS A 258 6.33 -6.07 3.57
N ILE A 259 7.38 -5.50 2.98
CA ILE A 259 7.40 -5.10 1.56
C ILE A 259 8.38 -6.01 0.85
N ILE A 260 7.97 -6.58 -0.28
CA ILE A 260 8.77 -7.49 -1.10
C ILE A 260 8.85 -6.87 -2.49
N GLY A 261 10.07 -6.64 -2.97
CA GLY A 261 10.27 -6.10 -4.31
C GLY A 261 11.73 -5.90 -4.69
N ASN A 262 11.94 -5.45 -5.93
CA ASN A 262 13.26 -5.15 -6.43
C ASN A 262 13.67 -3.72 -6.02
N LYS A 263 14.46 -3.60 -4.94
CA LYS A 263 15.03 -2.35 -4.43
C LYS A 263 15.69 -1.53 -5.54
N ASN A 264 16.55 -2.15 -6.35
CA ASN A 264 17.32 -1.48 -7.40
C ASN A 264 16.41 -0.73 -8.39
N LEU A 265 15.21 -1.28 -8.66
CA LEU A 265 14.26 -0.66 -9.58
C LEU A 265 13.40 0.40 -8.90
N VAL A 266 12.84 0.11 -7.71
CA VAL A 266 11.90 1.03 -7.05
C VAL A 266 12.59 2.26 -6.47
N GLU A 267 13.88 2.18 -6.14
CA GLU A 267 14.68 3.31 -5.66
C GLU A 267 14.78 4.47 -6.69
N LEU A 268 14.46 4.22 -7.96
CA LEU A 268 14.41 5.25 -8.99
C LEU A 268 13.21 6.20 -8.84
N ASP A 269 12.18 5.80 -8.08
CA ASP A 269 11.06 6.67 -7.74
C ASP A 269 11.36 7.44 -6.43
N PRO A 270 11.14 8.76 -6.37
CA PRO A 270 11.50 9.57 -5.22
C PRO A 270 10.85 9.13 -3.90
N THR A 271 9.59 8.69 -3.93
CA THR A 271 8.86 8.28 -2.72
C THR A 271 9.39 6.95 -2.19
N TRP A 272 9.66 5.99 -3.08
CA TRP A 272 10.29 4.73 -2.70
C TRP A 272 11.75 4.91 -2.26
N SER A 273 12.51 5.79 -2.90
CA SER A 273 13.87 6.14 -2.48
C SER A 273 13.91 6.69 -1.05
N ALA A 274 12.98 7.60 -0.72
CA ALA A 274 12.82 8.13 0.63
C ALA A 274 12.45 7.03 1.64
N LEU A 275 11.54 6.11 1.28
CA LEU A 275 11.16 4.98 2.12
C LEU A 275 12.35 4.06 2.39
N LEU A 276 13.12 3.72 1.35
CA LEU A 276 14.29 2.86 1.45
C LEU A 276 15.36 3.52 2.33
N SER A 277 15.63 4.81 2.15
CA SER A 277 16.55 5.57 3.00
C SER A 277 16.13 5.55 4.47
N HIS A 278 14.82 5.65 4.76
CA HIS A 278 14.28 5.52 6.11
C HIS A 278 14.45 4.10 6.67
N TYR A 279 14.29 3.07 5.84
CA TYR A 279 14.44 1.67 6.25
C TYR A 279 15.91 1.29 6.47
N GLU A 280 16.84 1.86 5.71
CA GLU A 280 18.28 1.70 5.92
C GLU A 280 18.73 2.25 7.27
N GLN A 281 18.23 3.42 7.67
CA GLN A 281 18.55 4.02 8.98
C GLN A 281 18.11 3.16 10.16
N SER A 282 17.14 2.28 9.97
CA SER A 282 16.64 1.35 10.98
C SER A 282 17.05 -0.11 10.74
N GLU A 283 17.95 -0.35 9.77
CA GLU A 283 18.47 -1.67 9.42
C GLU A 283 17.36 -2.70 9.11
N THR A 284 16.31 -2.24 8.43
CA THR A 284 15.12 -3.04 8.06
C THR A 284 15.08 -3.41 6.58
N ILE A 285 16.21 -3.34 5.87
CA ILE A 285 16.37 -3.87 4.51
C ILE A 285 17.12 -5.20 4.58
N VAL A 286 16.54 -6.24 3.99
CA VAL A 286 17.09 -7.59 3.95
C VAL A 286 17.06 -8.14 2.54
N ASP A 287 17.83 -9.20 2.28
CA ASP A 287 17.79 -9.94 1.03
C ASP A 287 16.72 -11.05 1.05
N GLU A 288 16.71 -11.84 -0.01
CA GLU A 288 15.79 -12.96 -0.18
C GLU A 288 16.06 -14.15 0.74
N ALA A 289 17.11 -14.16 1.56
CA ALA A 289 17.31 -15.20 2.56
C ALA A 289 16.37 -15.02 3.76
N TRP A 290 15.87 -13.80 4.01
CA TRP A 290 14.88 -13.53 5.06
C TRP A 290 13.47 -14.03 4.66
N PRO A 291 12.64 -14.53 5.61
CA PRO A 291 12.92 -14.78 7.02
C PRO A 291 13.92 -15.93 7.20
N TRP A 292 14.90 -15.71 8.09
CA TRP A 292 15.91 -16.72 8.41
C TRP A 292 15.27 -17.86 9.21
N ASN A 293 15.63 -19.10 8.86
CA ASN A 293 15.10 -20.31 9.51
C ASN A 293 15.38 -20.32 11.02
#